data_AF-A0A966DRE6-F1
#
_entry.id   AF-A0A966DRE6-F1
#
_cell.length_a   1.000
_cell.length_b   1.000
_cell.length_c   1.000
_cell.angle_alpha   90.00
_cell.angle_beta   90.00
_cell.angle_gamma   90.00
#
_symmetry.space_group_name_H-M   'P 1'
#
loop_
_entity.id
_entity.type
_entity.pdbx_description
1 polymer ?
#
loop_
_entity_poly.entity_id
_entity_poly.type
_entity_poly.pdbx_seq_one_letter_code
_entity_poly.pdbx_strand_id
1 'polypeptide(L)'
;FEKFIFTPHVQLIDLTIEGETYRTMIQDVQYHPVSDKTLHADFLQVIEGKPVKISVPITITGTSPGVLKGGKLTMKMRRLHIMALENNLPDTLEVDISNLEIAQSIRVENLVREDIIFLDAPRAVVVTVKAGRGAVVAAEEETEGEHTEAAPQE
;
A
#
# COMPACT_ATOMS: atom_id res chain seq x y z
N PHE A 1 4.91 24.66 -0.06
CA PHE A 1 4.86 23.73 1.08
C PHE A 1 3.59 22.89 1.04
N GLU A 2 2.41 23.48 1.23
CA GLU A 2 1.11 22.77 1.22
C GLU A 2 0.85 21.90 -0.02
N LYS A 3 1.17 22.41 -1.22
CA LYS A 3 0.96 21.68 -2.49
C LYS A 3 1.67 20.32 -2.57
N PHE A 4 2.82 20.18 -1.91
CA PHE A 4 3.60 18.92 -1.92
C PHE A 4 3.12 17.94 -0.86
N ILE A 5 2.54 18.45 0.22
CA ILE A 5 2.10 17.68 1.39
C ILE A 5 0.76 16.99 1.14
N PHE A 6 -0.14 17.66 0.41
CA PHE A 6 -1.46 17.10 0.09
C PHE A 6 -1.46 16.17 -1.13
N THR A 7 -0.30 15.99 -1.77
CA THR A 7 -0.18 15.10 -2.91
C THR A 7 0.13 13.69 -2.40
N PRO A 8 -0.63 12.65 -2.80
CA PRO A 8 -0.41 11.29 -2.31
C PRO A 8 0.91 10.68 -2.82
N HIS A 9 1.47 11.24 -3.89
CA HIS A 9 2.68 10.79 -4.58
C HIS A 9 3.94 11.06 -3.77
N VAL A 10 4.87 10.11 -3.82
CA VAL A 10 6.23 10.35 -3.32
C VAL A 10 6.99 11.14 -4.36
N GLN A 11 7.54 12.30 -3.99
CA GLN A 11 8.27 13.18 -4.88
C GLN A 11 9.57 13.64 -4.22
N LEU A 12 10.61 13.81 -5.03
CA LEU A 12 11.85 14.45 -4.62
C LEU A 12 11.67 15.97 -4.62
N ILE A 13 12.11 16.61 -3.54
CA ILE A 13 11.99 18.04 -3.29
C ILE A 13 13.38 18.60 -3.01
N ASP A 14 13.76 19.63 -3.77
CA ASP A 14 14.97 20.39 -3.51
C ASP A 14 14.68 21.43 -2.42
N LEU A 15 15.26 21.24 -1.25
CA LEU A 15 15.10 22.08 -0.07
C LEU A 15 16.34 22.96 0.08
N THR A 16 16.16 24.28 0.00
CA THR A 16 17.25 25.23 0.24
C THR A 16 17.22 25.72 1.68
N ILE A 17 18.25 25.38 2.46
CA ILE A 17 18.45 25.86 3.84
C ILE A 17 19.73 26.68 3.85
N GLU A 18 19.66 27.92 4.33
CA GLU A 18 20.84 28.79 4.54
C GLU A 18 21.77 28.96 3.31
N GLY A 19 21.23 28.78 2.10
CA GLY A 19 21.95 28.93 0.83
C GLY A 19 22.47 27.63 0.23
N GLU A 20 22.35 26.50 0.93
CA GLU A 20 22.68 25.17 0.42
C GLU A 20 21.42 24.40 0.00
N THR A 21 21.47 23.75 -1.15
CA THR A 21 20.36 22.96 -1.69
C THR A 21 20.55 21.48 -1.37
N TYR A 22 19.55 20.91 -0.70
CA TYR A 22 19.51 19.51 -0.31
C TYR A 22 18.39 18.80 -1.07
N ARG A 23 18.71 17.66 -1.67
CA ARG A 23 17.70 16.79 -2.28
C ARG A 23 17.03 15.96 -1.19
N THR A 24 15.73 16.17 -1.01
CA THR A 24 14.98 15.59 0.11
C THR A 24 13.68 14.94 -0.38
N MET A 25 13.06 14.15 0.49
CA MET A 25 11.74 13.58 0.29
C MET A 25 10.94 13.71 1.59
N ILE A 26 9.62 13.77 1.49
CA ILE A 26 8.73 13.82 2.66
C ILE A 26 8.67 12.41 3.28
N GLN A 27 9.03 12.30 4.55
CA GLN A 27 8.94 11.07 5.31
C GLN A 27 7.61 10.97 6.05
N ASP A 28 7.28 12.01 6.83
CA ASP A 28 6.05 12.06 7.62
C ASP A 28 5.53 13.50 7.71
N VAL A 29 4.22 13.64 7.89
CA VAL A 29 3.58 14.93 8.08
C VAL A 29 2.54 14.82 9.19
N GLN A 30 2.66 15.71 10.16
CA GLN A 30 1.74 15.81 11.28
C GLN A 30 0.73 16.91 11.02
N TYR A 31 -0.55 16.58 11.22
CA TYR A 31 -1.67 17.49 11.04
C TYR A 31 -2.39 17.72 12.36
N HIS A 32 -2.96 18.91 12.50
CA HIS A 32 -3.84 19.22 13.61
C HIS A 32 -5.17 18.45 13.44
N PRO A 33 -5.62 17.66 14.43
CA PRO A 33 -6.70 16.67 14.26
C PRO A 33 -8.08 17.27 13.93
N VAL A 34 -8.28 18.56 14.20
CA VAL A 34 -9.57 19.26 13.99
C VAL A 34 -9.51 20.33 12.89
N SER A 35 -8.33 20.89 12.63
CA SER A 35 -8.20 22.06 11.73
C SER A 35 -7.47 21.73 10.45
N ASP A 36 -7.00 20.48 10.30
CA ASP A 36 -6.20 19.96 9.18
C ASP A 36 -4.96 20.81 8.82
N LYS A 37 -4.55 21.71 9.73
CA LYS A 37 -3.35 22.52 9.58
C LYS A 37 -2.12 21.65 9.77
N THR A 38 -1.13 21.79 8.89
CA THR A 38 0.16 21.12 9.04
C THR A 38 0.92 21.70 10.24
N LEU A 39 1.34 20.84 11.15
CA LEU A 39 2.09 21.20 12.37
C LEU A 39 3.59 20.95 12.20
N HIS A 40 3.94 19.81 11.62
CA HIS A 40 5.32 19.37 11.44
C HIS A 40 5.44 18.56 10.16
N ALA A 41 6.58 18.64 9.49
CA ALA A 41 6.91 17.78 8.35
C ALA A 41 8.36 17.33 8.45
N ASP A 42 8.54 16.02 8.28
CA ASP A 42 9.83 15.37 8.33
C ASP A 42 10.35 15.22 6.90
N PHE A 43 11.55 15.75 6.66
CA PHE A 43 12.25 15.60 5.39
C PHE A 43 13.43 14.67 5.58
N LEU A 44 13.52 13.66 4.71
CA LEU A 44 14.69 12.81 4.64
C LEU A 44 15.59 13.28 3.50
N GLN A 45 16.86 13.50 3.79
CA GLN A 45 17.87 13.74 2.77
C GLN A 45 18.16 12.46 2.00
N VAL A 46 18.12 12.53 0.67
CA VAL A 46 18.50 11.44 -0.22
C VAL A 46 19.97 11.63 -0.60
N ILE A 47 20.78 10.60 -0.35
CA ILE A 47 22.20 10.59 -0.68
C ILE A 47 22.42 9.51 -1.72
N GLU A 48 23.14 9.85 -2.79
CA GLU A 48 23.41 8.95 -3.89
C GLU A 48 24.07 7.64 -3.40
N GLY A 49 23.58 6.51 -3.93
CA GLY A 49 24.08 5.18 -3.61
C GLY A 49 23.62 4.59 -2.26
N LYS A 50 22.83 5.30 -1.46
CA LYS A 50 22.24 4.75 -0.22
C LYS A 50 20.79 4.32 -0.45
N PRO A 51 20.40 3.09 -0.05
CA PRO A 51 19.02 2.66 -0.13
C PRO A 51 18.18 3.44 0.88
N VAL A 52 17.00 3.86 0.44
CA VAL A 52 16.06 4.65 1.23
C VAL A 52 14.81 3.83 1.51
N LYS A 53 14.31 3.92 2.75
CA LYS A 53 13.08 3.25 3.18
C LYS A 53 11.93 4.25 3.14
N ILE A 54 10.91 3.96 2.34
CA ILE A 54 9.74 4.82 2.19
C ILE A 54 8.44 4.06 2.17
N SER A 55 7.37 4.77 2.52
CA SER A 55 6.01 4.32 2.30
C SER A 55 5.52 4.87 0.95
N VAL A 56 5.16 4.01 0.00
CA VAL A 56 4.65 4.40 -1.33
C VAL A 56 3.15 4.14 -1.41
N PRO A 57 2.33 5.07 -1.93
CA PRO A 57 0.91 4.85 -2.14
C PRO A 57 0.64 3.78 -3.21
N ILE A 58 -0.47 3.07 -3.04
CA ILE A 58 -0.91 2.03 -3.98
C ILE A 58 -2.01 2.59 -4.87
N THR A 59 -1.83 2.42 -6.18
CA THR A 59 -2.83 2.73 -7.21
C THR A 59 -3.32 1.43 -7.82
N ILE A 60 -4.62 1.33 -8.05
CA ILE A 60 -5.23 0.14 -8.64
C ILE A 60 -5.41 0.36 -10.13
N THR A 61 -4.99 -0.61 -10.93
CA THR A 61 -5.15 -0.61 -12.38
C THR A 61 -6.03 -1.79 -12.82
N GLY A 62 -6.81 -1.59 -13.88
CA GLY A 62 -7.71 -2.63 -14.40
C GLY A 62 -9.10 -2.67 -13.75
N THR A 63 -9.95 -3.56 -14.25
CA THR A 63 -11.32 -3.79 -13.74
C THR A 63 -11.45 -5.25 -13.31
N SER A 64 -11.79 -5.47 -12.05
CA SER A 64 -11.92 -6.83 -11.50
C SER A 64 -13.24 -7.50 -11.93
N PRO A 65 -13.20 -8.74 -12.46
CA PRO A 65 -14.37 -9.57 -12.70
C PRO A 65 -15.22 -9.78 -11.43
N GLY A 66 -14.56 -9.91 -10.28
CA GLY A 66 -15.23 -10.04 -8.99
C GLY A 66 -16.08 -8.82 -8.62
N VAL A 67 -15.62 -7.62 -8.97
CA VAL A 67 -16.40 -6.39 -8.77
C VAL A 67 -17.58 -6.34 -9.75
N LEU A 68 -17.36 -6.71 -11.02
CA LEU A 68 -18.43 -6.79 -12.03
C LEU A 68 -19.52 -7.80 -11.67
N LYS A 69 -19.15 -8.92 -11.02
CA LYS A 69 -20.08 -9.95 -10.51
C LYS A 69 -20.82 -9.53 -9.21
N GLY A 70 -20.67 -8.28 -8.76
CA GLY A 70 -21.35 -7.74 -7.58
C GLY A 70 -20.55 -7.80 -6.28
N GLY A 71 -19.24 -8.05 -6.35
CA GLY A 71 -18.32 -7.99 -5.22
C GLY A 71 -17.92 -6.55 -4.84
N LYS A 72 -17.51 -6.35 -3.59
CA LYS A 72 -16.98 -5.08 -3.08
C LYS A 72 -15.47 -5.14 -2.93
N LEU A 73 -14.76 -4.35 -3.71
CA LEU A 73 -13.32 -4.14 -3.56
C LEU A 73 -13.02 -3.39 -2.27
N THR A 74 -12.11 -3.94 -1.47
CA THR A 74 -11.61 -3.35 -0.22
C THR A 74 -10.09 -3.34 -0.24
N MET A 75 -9.49 -2.14 -0.13
CA MET A 75 -8.05 -1.98 0.09
C MET A 75 -7.78 -2.13 1.58
N LYS A 76 -6.99 -3.14 1.97
CA LYS A 76 -6.55 -3.34 3.35
C LYS A 76 -5.36 -2.45 3.69
N MET A 77 -4.47 -2.24 2.73
CA MET A 77 -3.32 -1.34 2.82
C MET A 77 -3.43 -0.29 1.73
N ARG A 78 -3.21 0.98 2.10
CA ARG A 78 -3.21 2.11 1.15
C ARG A 78 -1.79 2.51 0.73
N ARG A 79 -0.80 2.11 1.53
CA ARG A 79 0.61 2.36 1.31
C ARG A 79 1.40 1.10 1.67
N LEU A 80 2.54 0.90 1.02
CA LEU A 80 3.48 -0.19 1.31
C LEU A 80 4.88 0.38 1.61
N HIS A 81 5.56 -0.24 2.56
CA HIS A 81 6.93 0.05 2.92
C HIS A 81 7.86 -0.67 1.97
N ILE A 82 8.64 0.12 1.24
CA ILE A 82 9.65 -0.37 0.30
C ILE A 82 11.02 0.20 0.66
N MET A 83 12.04 -0.54 0.25
CA MET A 83 13.42 -0.10 0.25
C MET A 83 13.94 -0.16 -1.19
N ALA A 84 14.38 0.99 -1.69
CA ALA A 84 14.90 1.13 -3.04
C ALA A 84 16.04 2.15 -3.08
N LEU A 85 16.84 2.10 -4.14
CA LEU A 85 17.76 3.19 -4.48
C LEU A 85 16.96 4.36 -5.05
N GLU A 86 17.53 5.56 -4.97
CA GLU A 86 16.90 6.79 -5.48
C GLU A 86 16.48 6.70 -6.96
N ASN A 87 17.23 5.95 -7.78
CA ASN A 87 16.96 5.79 -9.21
C ASN A 87 15.77 4.88 -9.51
N ASN A 88 15.42 3.98 -8.57
CA ASN A 88 14.38 2.97 -8.75
C ASN A 88 13.14 3.26 -7.90
N LEU A 89 13.06 4.46 -7.31
CA LEU A 89 11.98 4.87 -6.43
C LEU A 89 10.71 5.15 -7.27
N PRO A 90 9.62 4.37 -7.13
CA PRO A 90 8.38 4.68 -7.84
C PRO A 90 7.54 5.70 -7.07
N ASP A 91 6.94 6.64 -7.79
CA ASP A 91 6.00 7.61 -7.21
C ASP A 91 4.71 6.95 -6.68
N THR A 92 4.26 5.88 -7.36
CA THR A 92 3.13 5.04 -6.97
C THR A 92 3.37 3.58 -7.34
N LEU A 93 2.79 2.67 -6.56
CA LEU A 93 2.80 1.24 -6.85
C LEU A 93 1.47 0.85 -7.52
N GLU A 94 1.54 0.52 -8.80
CA GLU A 94 0.39 -0.01 -9.53
C GLU A 94 0.13 -1.48 -9.19
N VAL A 95 -1.12 -1.81 -8.91
CA VAL A 95 -1.59 -3.15 -8.62
C VAL A 95 -2.72 -3.50 -9.58
N ASP A 96 -2.47 -4.49 -10.44
CA ASP A 96 -3.45 -4.97 -11.41
C ASP A 96 -4.50 -5.88 -10.72
N ILE A 97 -5.77 -5.54 -10.89
CA ILE A 97 -6.92 -6.30 -10.36
C ILE A 97 -7.70 -7.04 -11.44
N SER A 98 -7.23 -7.07 -12.68
CA SER A 98 -7.97 -7.62 -13.84
C SER A 98 -8.30 -9.11 -13.73
N ASN A 99 -7.52 -9.86 -12.94
CA ASN A 99 -7.74 -11.29 -12.71
C ASN A 99 -8.43 -11.60 -11.38
N LEU A 100 -8.89 -10.58 -10.63
CA LEU A 100 -9.39 -10.79 -9.28
C LEU A 100 -10.86 -11.22 -9.27
N GLU A 101 -11.13 -12.39 -8.70
CA GLU A 101 -12.51 -12.89 -8.50
C GLU A 101 -13.07 -12.60 -7.10
N ILE A 102 -14.31 -13.01 -6.85
CA ILE A 102 -14.96 -12.88 -5.54
C ILE A 102 -14.20 -13.75 -4.52
N ALA A 103 -14.02 -13.23 -3.31
CA ALA A 103 -13.29 -13.86 -2.22
C ALA A 103 -11.78 -14.03 -2.44
N GLN A 104 -11.24 -13.54 -3.56
CA GLN A 104 -9.80 -13.52 -3.79
C GLN A 104 -9.13 -12.26 -3.22
N SER A 105 -7.81 -12.36 -3.03
CA SER A 105 -6.97 -11.30 -2.47
C SER A 105 -5.58 -11.29 -3.09
N ILE A 106 -5.02 -10.08 -3.27
CA ILE A 106 -3.63 -9.87 -3.68
C ILE A 106 -2.80 -9.66 -2.43
N ARG A 107 -1.73 -10.43 -2.31
CA ARG A 107 -0.76 -10.34 -1.21
C ARG A 107 0.49 -9.60 -1.65
N VAL A 108 1.29 -9.14 -0.69
CA VAL A 108 2.57 -8.46 -0.95
C VAL A 108 3.52 -9.36 -1.75
N GLU A 109 3.51 -10.67 -1.48
CA GLU A 109 4.31 -11.66 -2.23
C GLU A 109 3.96 -11.73 -3.72
N ASN A 110 2.76 -11.31 -4.14
CA ASN A 110 2.38 -11.30 -5.56
C ASN A 110 2.87 -10.03 -6.30
N LEU A 111 3.38 -9.03 -5.58
CA LEU A 111 3.77 -7.72 -6.11
C LEU A 111 5.27 -7.61 -6.43
N VAL A 112 5.94 -8.75 -6.67
CA VAL A 112 7.40 -8.81 -6.84
C VAL A 112 7.86 -7.87 -7.96
N ARG A 113 8.76 -6.95 -7.63
CA ARG A 113 9.56 -6.19 -8.58
C ARG A 113 11.04 -6.47 -8.31
N GLU A 114 11.83 -6.62 -9.35
CA GLU A 114 13.26 -6.94 -9.22
C GLU A 114 14.07 -5.79 -8.62
N ASP A 115 13.62 -4.56 -8.80
CA ASP A 115 14.34 -3.35 -8.42
C ASP A 115 14.03 -2.82 -7.01
N ILE A 116 13.08 -3.44 -6.31
CA ILE A 116 12.50 -2.93 -5.05
C ILE A 116 12.37 -4.05 -4.02
N ILE A 117 12.82 -3.77 -2.79
CA ILE A 117 12.68 -4.69 -1.67
C ILE A 117 11.47 -4.27 -0.83
N PHE A 118 10.47 -5.14 -0.72
CA PHE A 118 9.34 -4.93 0.18
C PHE A 118 9.75 -5.23 1.62
N LEU A 119 9.40 -4.33 2.55
CA LEU A 119 9.67 -4.47 3.98
C LEU A 119 8.48 -5.04 4.76
N ASP A 120 7.28 -4.95 4.19
CA ASP A 120 6.06 -5.51 4.79
C ASP A 120 6.04 -7.04 4.73
N ALA A 121 5.21 -7.66 5.58
CA ALA A 121 5.09 -9.11 5.62
C ALA A 121 4.58 -9.67 4.27
N PRO A 122 5.20 -10.74 3.73
CA PRO A 122 4.85 -11.26 2.39
C PRO A 122 3.40 -11.76 2.30
N ARG A 123 2.86 -12.25 3.42
CA ARG A 123 1.48 -12.74 3.54
C ARG A 123 0.45 -11.63 3.78
N ALA A 124 0.88 -10.38 3.94
CA ALA A 124 -0.03 -9.27 4.16
C ALA A 124 -0.92 -9.06 2.91
N VAL A 125 -2.21 -8.84 3.15
CA VAL A 125 -3.19 -8.62 2.08
C VAL A 125 -3.23 -7.13 1.73
N VAL A 126 -3.08 -6.83 0.44
CA VAL A 126 -3.11 -5.47 -0.09
C VAL A 126 -4.52 -5.09 -0.54
N VAL A 127 -5.11 -5.89 -1.43
CA VAL A 127 -6.46 -5.70 -1.98
C VAL A 127 -7.24 -7.01 -1.88
N THR A 128 -8.52 -6.92 -1.55
CA THR A 128 -9.44 -8.07 -1.54
C THR A 128 -10.80 -7.69 -2.11
N VAL A 129 -11.45 -8.60 -2.82
CA VAL A 129 -12.85 -8.45 -3.23
C VAL A 129 -13.72 -9.33 -2.36
N LYS A 130 -14.58 -8.70 -1.56
CA LYS A 130 -15.56 -9.40 -0.73
C LYS A 130 -16.85 -9.65 -1.52
N ALA A 131 -17.53 -10.77 -1.23
CA ALA A 131 -18.86 -11.00 -1.77
C ALA A 131 -19.83 -9.90 -1.31
N GLY A 132 -20.50 -9.25 -2.25
CA GLY A 132 -21.61 -8.36 -1.95
C GLY A 132 -22.86 -9.18 -1.64
N ARG A 133 -23.80 -8.62 -0.87
CA ARG A 133 -25.07 -9.29 -0.49
C ARG A 133 -25.95 -9.72 -1.68
N GLY A 134 -25.68 -9.24 -2.89
CA GLY A 134 -26.40 -9.60 -4.13
C GLY A 134 -25.52 -10.27 -5.20
N ALA A 135 -24.31 -10.72 -4.85
CA ALA A 135 -23.45 -11.40 -5.80
C ALA A 135 -23.99 -12.79 -6.14
N VAL A 136 -24.13 -13.10 -7.44
CA VAL A 136 -24.41 -14.45 -7.91
C VAL A 136 -23.19 -15.31 -7.62
N VAL A 137 -23.26 -16.08 -6.54
CA VAL A 137 -22.23 -17.05 -6.17
C VAL A 137 -22.38 -18.22 -7.13
N ALA A 138 -21.57 -18.25 -8.20
CA ALA A 138 -21.28 -19.52 -8.86
C ALA A 138 -20.45 -20.31 -7.85
N ALA A 139 -21.07 -21.37 -7.33
CA ALA A 139 -20.65 -22.16 -6.19
C ALA A 139 -19.23 -22.71 -6.33
N GLU A 140 -18.39 -22.42 -5.34
CA GLU A 140 -17.53 -23.39 -4.66
C GLU A 140 -17.57 -23.05 -3.15
N GLU A 141 -18.48 -23.71 -2.43
CA GLU A 141 -18.31 -23.96 -1.00
C GLU A 141 -17.38 -25.17 -0.87
N GLU A 142 -16.14 -24.97 -0.41
CA GLU A 142 -15.39 -25.88 0.49
C GLU A 142 -14.44 -24.97 1.30
N THR A 143 -14.83 -24.57 2.51
CA THR A 143 -14.45 -25.20 3.79
C THR A 143 -12.95 -25.31 4.04
N GLU A 144 -12.41 -24.33 4.77
CA GLU A 144 -11.41 -24.53 5.83
C GLU A 144 -12.09 -23.90 7.07
N GLY A 145 -12.60 -24.66 8.05
CA GLY A 145 -11.98 -25.80 8.68
C GLY A 145 -11.45 -25.35 10.05
N GLU A 146 -12.34 -24.95 10.96
CA GLU A 146 -12.03 -24.93 12.39
C GLU A 146 -12.75 -26.14 13.00
N HIS A 147 -12.14 -27.31 12.85
CA HIS A 147 -12.58 -28.56 13.46
C HIS A 147 -11.77 -28.79 14.74
N THR A 148 -12.47 -28.83 15.89
CA THR A 148 -12.30 -29.75 17.04
C THR A 148 -10.96 -29.76 17.79
N GLU A 149 -10.83 -30.02 19.09
CA GLU A 149 -11.68 -30.68 20.08
C GLU A 149 -11.18 -30.31 21.49
N ALA A 150 -12.03 -30.55 22.47
CA ALA A 150 -11.73 -30.53 23.89
C ALA A 150 -10.51 -31.39 24.30
N ALA A 151 -9.91 -31.05 25.44
CA ALA A 151 -9.31 -32.03 26.33
C ALA A 151 -9.72 -31.73 27.78
N PRO A 152 -10.36 -32.68 28.49
CA PRO A 152 -10.72 -32.58 29.90
C PRO A 152 -9.71 -33.31 30.83
N GLN A 153 -9.87 -33.05 32.13
CA GLN A 153 -9.44 -33.82 33.34
C GLN A 153 -8.01 -33.65 33.87
N GLU A 154 -7.89 -33.12 35.11
CA GLU A 154 -7.81 -33.95 36.32
C GLU A 154 -8.57 -33.28 37.49
#